data_AF-U2CTP7-F1
#
_entry.id   AF-U2CTP7-F1
#
_cell.length_a   1.000
_cell.length_b   1.000
_cell.length_c   1.000
_cell.angle_alpha   90.00
_cell.angle_beta   90.00
_cell.angle_gamma   90.00
#
_symmetry.space_group_name_H-M   'P 1'
#
loop_
_entity.id
_entity.type
_entity.pdbx_description
1 polymer ?
#
loop_
_entity_poly.entity_id
_entity_poly.type
_entity_poly.pdbx_seq_one_letter_code
_entity_poly.pdbx_strand_id
1 'polypeptide(L)' 'MPYAILRFQKRKAGGVAACERHNERKKEAYKSNPDIDMERSKNNYHLIAPPKYTYKKEINRMVAEAGCRTRKDSVM' A
#
# COMPACT_ATOMS: atom_id res chain seq x y z
N MET A 1 -0.64 26.25 15.42
CA MET A 1 -1.42 25.15 16.04
C MET A 1 -1.25 23.91 15.18
N PRO A 2 -1.03 22.71 15.76
CA PRO A 2 -1.06 21.48 14.98
C PRO A 2 -2.48 21.19 14.50
N TYR A 3 -2.61 20.65 13.29
CA TYR A 3 -3.88 20.20 12.72
C TYR A 3 -3.83 18.69 12.50
N ALA A 4 -4.97 18.02 12.68
CA ALA A 4 -5.10 16.62 12.28
C ALA A 4 -5.22 16.53 10.75
N ILE A 5 -4.49 15.61 10.13
CA ILE A 5 -4.59 15.31 8.70
C ILE A 5 -5.14 13.88 8.54
N LEU A 6 -6.39 13.77 8.08
CA LEU A 6 -7.02 12.51 7.72
C LEU A 6 -7.57 12.60 6.29
N ARG A 7 -6.95 11.88 5.36
CA ARG A 7 -7.33 11.87 3.95
C ARG A 7 -7.17 10.49 3.35
N PHE A 8 -8.19 10.03 2.62
CA PHE A 8 -8.17 8.76 1.92
C PHE A 8 -8.01 8.94 0.41
N GLN A 9 -7.31 8.01 -0.23
CA GLN A 9 -7.20 7.93 -1.68
C GLN A 9 -7.73 6.59 -2.15
N LYS A 10 -8.75 6.60 -3.02
CA LYS A 10 -9.27 5.39 -3.67
C LYS A 10 -8.19 4.77 -4.55
N ARG A 11 -7.92 3.48 -4.40
CA ARG A 11 -6.98 2.72 -5.24
C ARG A 11 -7.74 1.64 -6.00
N LYS A 12 -7.47 1.52 -7.29
CA LYS A 12 -7.85 0.35 -8.11
C LYS A 12 -6.69 -0.64 -8.13
N ALA A 13 -6.88 -1.83 -8.69
CA ALA A 13 -5.89 -2.90 -8.73
C ALA A 13 -4.45 -2.47 -9.09
N GLY A 14 -4.26 -1.65 -10.12
CA GLY A 14 -2.93 -1.15 -10.51
C GLY A 14 -2.30 -0.20 -9.48
N GLY A 15 -3.12 0.62 -8.82
CA GLY A 15 -2.68 1.54 -7.78
C GLY A 15 -2.24 0.83 -6.50
N VAL A 16 -2.86 -0.32 -6.18
CA VAL A 16 -2.49 -1.13 -5.01
C VAL A 16 -1.07 -1.67 -5.13
N ALA A 17 -0.69 -2.22 -6.30
CA ALA A 17 0.65 -2.77 -6.50
C ALA A 17 1.76 -1.69 -6.46
N ALA A 18 1.48 -0.49 -6.95
CA ALA A 18 2.41 0.63 -6.84
C ALA A 18 2.53 1.13 -5.38
N CYS A 19 1.42 1.16 -4.65
CA CYS A 19 1.39 1.49 -3.23
C CYS A 19 2.23 0.51 -2.41
N GLU A 20 2.05 -0.80 -2.62
CA GLU A 20 2.83 -1.83 -1.93
C GLU A 20 4.33 -1.66 -2.13
N ARG A 21 4.79 -1.53 -3.38
CA ARG A 21 6.23 -1.34 -3.67
C ARG A 21 6.81 -0.10 -3.00
N HIS A 22 6.00 0.95 -2.83
CA HIS A 22 6.44 2.17 -2.18
C HIS A 22 6.48 2.02 -0.65
N ASN A 23 5.43 1.45 -0.06
CA ASN A 23 5.31 1.24 1.40
C ASN A 23 6.36 0.25 1.92
N GLU A 24 6.55 -0.86 1.22
CA GLU A 24 7.50 -1.92 1.60
C GLU A 24 8.95 -1.59 1.22
N ARG A 25 9.23 -0.35 0.79
CA ARG A 25 10.58 0.11 0.41
C ARG A 25 11.33 -0.82 -0.56
N LYS A 26 10.62 -1.45 -1.50
CA LYS A 26 11.16 -2.48 -2.41
C LYS A 26 12.09 -1.95 -3.52
N LYS A 27 12.20 -0.63 -3.70
CA LYS A 27 13.11 -0.07 -4.72
C LYS A 27 14.49 0.16 -4.11
N GLU A 28 15.53 -0.13 -4.89
CA GLU A 28 16.92 0.18 -4.53
C GLU A 28 17.14 1.68 -4.35
N ALA A 29 16.48 2.51 -5.18
CA ALA A 29 16.57 3.97 -5.10
C ALA A 29 15.22 4.65 -5.37
N TYR A 30 14.98 5.75 -4.63
CA TYR A 30 13.79 6.60 -4.77
C TYR A 30 14.13 7.94 -5.41
N LYS A 31 14.82 7.95 -6.56
CA LYS A 31 15.28 9.18 -7.26
C LYS A 31 14.18 10.21 -7.57
N SER A 32 12.94 9.75 -7.73
CA SER A 32 11.78 10.62 -7.99
C SER A 32 11.20 11.28 -6.73
N ASN A 33 11.63 10.87 -5.53
CA ASN A 33 11.24 11.46 -4.26
C ASN A 33 12.51 11.72 -3.43
N PRO A 34 13.13 12.90 -3.55
CA PRO A 34 14.37 13.23 -2.85
C PRO A 34 14.19 13.29 -1.32
N ASP A 35 12.96 13.34 -0.81
CA ASP A 35 12.67 13.45 0.62
C ASP A 35 12.74 12.10 1.35
N ILE A 36 12.89 10.98 0.64
CA ILE A 36 13.08 9.66 1.26
C ILE A 36 14.55 9.46 1.58
N ASP A 37 14.85 9.49 2.88
CA ASP A 37 16.13 9.05 3.41
C ASP A 37 16.15 7.51 3.56
N MET A 38 16.97 6.85 2.74
CA MET A 38 17.10 5.39 2.73
C MET A 38 17.73 4.86 4.03
N GLU A 39 18.64 5.60 4.65
CA GLU A 39 19.30 5.19 5.91
C GLU A 39 18.31 5.10 7.07
N ARG A 40 17.24 5.89 7.00
CA ARG A 40 16.15 5.89 7.98
C ARG A 40 15.08 4.85 7.71
N SER A 41 15.09 4.19 6.55
CA SER A 41 14.06 3.20 6.19
C SER A 41 14.02 2.00 7.14
N LYS A 42 15.15 1.68 7.81
CA LYS A 42 15.24 0.66 8.86
C LYS A 42 14.39 0.97 10.11
N ASN A 43 14.00 2.23 10.30
CA ASN A 43 13.16 2.65 11.41
C ASN A 43 11.66 2.60 11.09
N ASN A 44 11.30 2.32 9.82
CA ASN A 44 9.91 2.13 9.45
C ASN A 44 9.40 0.83 10.09
N TYR A 45 8.13 0.81 10.47
CA TYR A 45 7.51 -0.35 11.08
C TYR A 45 6.07 -0.52 10.59
N HIS A 46 5.59 -1.75 10.74
CA HIS A 46 4.22 -2.13 10.43
C HIS A 46 3.46 -2.34 11.73
N LEU A 47 2.31 -1.66 11.89
CA LEU A 47 1.40 -1.94 13.01
C LEU A 47 0.71 -3.29 12.85
N ILE A 48 0.38 -3.63 11.61
CA ILE A 48 -0.14 -4.94 11.20
C ILE A 48 0.85 -5.49 10.19
N ALA A 49 1.35 -6.70 10.43
CA ALA A 49 2.34 -7.32 9.56
C ALA A 49 1.83 -7.35 8.09
N PRO A 50 2.71 -7.06 7.12
CA PRO A 50 2.32 -7.10 5.72
C PRO A 50 1.90 -8.53 5.35
N PRO A 51 0.94 -8.69 4.41
CA PRO A 51 0.48 -10.01 4.02
C PRO A 51 1.62 -10.85 3.45
N LYS A 52 1.50 -12.17 3.60
CA LYS A 52 2.49 -13.15 3.08
C LYS A 52 2.79 -12.98 1.58
N TYR A 53 1.81 -12.49 0.83
CA TYR A 53 1.92 -12.27 -0.61
C TYR A 53 1.97 -10.77 -0.96
N THR A 54 1.13 -10.32 -1.88
CA THR A 54 0.96 -8.91 -2.24
C THR A 54 -0.30 -8.36 -1.59
N TYR A 55 -0.38 -7.04 -1.40
CA TYR A 55 -1.58 -6.38 -0.90
C TYR A 55 -2.79 -6.73 -1.77
N LYS A 56 -2.61 -6.70 -3.10
CA LYS A 56 -3.66 -7.06 -4.06
C LYS A 56 -4.15 -8.51 -3.87
N LYS A 57 -3.24 -9.46 -3.66
CA LYS A 57 -3.62 -10.87 -3.48
C LYS A 57 -4.38 -11.08 -2.18
N GLU A 58 -3.99 -10.38 -1.12
CA GLU A 58 -4.70 -10.45 0.15
C GLU A 58 -6.09 -9.83 0.10
N ILE A 59 -6.23 -8.64 -0.50
CA ILE A 59 -7.55 -8.01 -0.70
C ILE A 59 -8.46 -8.93 -1.51
N ASN A 60 -7.94 -9.52 -2.60
CA ASN A 60 -8.72 -10.46 -3.41
C ASN A 60 -9.14 -11.71 -2.63
N ARG A 61 -8.28 -12.25 -1.76
CA ARG A 61 -8.60 -13.38 -0.88
C ARG A 61 -9.77 -13.02 0.03
N MET A 62 -9.68 -11.88 0.73
CA MET A 62 -10.72 -11.41 1.65
C MET A 62 -12.05 -11.14 0.94
N VAL A 63 -12.02 -10.52 -0.24
CA VAL A 63 -13.20 -10.24 -1.05
C VAL A 63 -13.87 -11.53 -1.53
N ALA A 64 -13.07 -12.53 -1.92
CA ALA A 64 -13.58 -13.84 -2.33
C ALA A 64 -14.19 -14.61 -1.15
N GLU A 65 -13.53 -14.59 0.02
CA GLU A 65 -14.06 -15.17 1.27
C GLU A 65 -15.38 -14.53 1.69
N ALA A 66 -15.54 -13.23 1.45
CA ALA A 66 -16.79 -12.51 1.68
C ALA A 66 -17.86 -12.74 0.60
N GLY A 67 -17.60 -13.56 -0.44
CA GLY A 67 -18.55 -13.85 -1.51
C GLY A 67 -18.91 -12.65 -2.41
N CYS A 68 -18.07 -11.61 -2.42
CA CYS A 68 -18.37 -10.35 -3.08
C CYS A 68 -18.01 -10.38 -4.58
N ARG A 69 -18.89 -9.84 -5.43
CA ARG A 69 -18.60 -9.65 -6.86
C ARG A 69 -17.74 -8.41 -7.07
N THR A 70 -16.72 -8.51 -7.93
CA THR A 70 -15.84 -7.39 -8.28
C THR A 70 -16.00 -6.99 -9.75
N ARG A 71 -15.79 -5.70 -10.02
CA ARG A 71 -15.63 -5.11 -11.37
C ARG A 71 -14.20 -4.67 -11.61
N LYS A 72 -13.79 -4.57 -12.88
CA LYS A 72 -12.42 -4.14 -13.27
C LYS A 72 -11.98 -2.80 -12.67
N ASP A 73 -12.94 -1.92 -12.41
CA ASP A 73 -12.76 -0.56 -11.91
C ASP A 73 -13.11 -0.41 -10.43
N SER A 74 -13.34 -1.52 -9.72
CA SER A 74 -13.60 -1.50 -8.29
C SER A 74 -12.44 -0.88 -7.53
N VAL A 75 -12.79 -0.12 -6.50
CA VAL A 75 -11.83 0.29 -5.49
C VAL A 75 -11.50 -0.94 -4.65
N MET A 76 -10.20 -1.18 -4.47
CA MET A 76 -9.61 -2.27 -3.70
C MET A 76 -9.01 -1.72 -2.41
#